data_AF-A0A0Q8DLT5-F1
#
_entry.id   AF-A0A0Q8DLT5-F1
#
_cell.length_a   1.000
_cell.length_b   1.000
_cell.length_c   1.000
_cell.angle_alpha   90.00
_cell.angle_beta   90.00
_cell.angle_gamma   90.00
#
_symmetry.space_group_name_H-M   'P 1'
#
loop_
_entity.id
_entity.type
_entity.pdbx_description
1 polymer ?
#
loop_
_entity_poly.entity_id
_entity_poly.type
_entity_poly.pdbx_seq_one_letter_code
_entity_poly.pdbx_strand_id
1 'polypeptide(L)'
;MQDMGVISEHREYEYSVNPSFLTKFLKVMLFISIGTTVLLLISNFMQFELVSSGIITKSSADANDTRQHFLSILRLAIFIVTSITFLMWIYRANKNAQGFSSKTLEFTPGWAVGYFFIPVVSLYLPYRAMREIWRVSSAPDHWRTQPGSALLQWWWAVWLASNFSGFAAARFSMHIKSLADIQHATIASILSNCINILAYILALSVVVAISTKQRKLVDEGSGNSFDADGLATNN
;
A
#
# COMPACT_ATOMS: atom_id res chain seq x y z
N MET A 1 44.60 -6.13 -29.94
CA MET A 1 43.28 -5.69 -30.43
C MET A 1 42.54 -5.10 -29.26
N GLN A 2 42.18 -3.83 -29.40
CA GLN A 2 41.67 -2.95 -28.36
C GLN A 2 40.42 -3.48 -27.67
N ASP A 3 40.42 -3.30 -26.36
CA ASP A 3 39.29 -3.30 -25.44
C ASP A 3 38.23 -2.32 -25.99
N MET A 4 37.24 -2.85 -26.71
CA MET A 4 36.05 -2.08 -27.09
C MET A 4 35.21 -1.93 -25.84
N GLY A 5 35.49 -0.85 -25.10
CA GLY A 5 34.65 -0.35 -24.03
C GLY A 5 33.20 -0.39 -24.48
N VAL A 6 32.41 -1.23 -23.80
CA VAL A 6 30.96 -1.21 -23.88
C VAL A 6 30.56 0.16 -23.38
N ILE A 7 30.36 1.10 -24.30
CA ILE A 7 29.67 2.35 -24.03
C ILE A 7 28.31 1.90 -23.52
N SER A 8 28.09 1.96 -22.20
CA SER A 8 26.76 1.76 -21.64
C SER A 8 25.92 2.89 -22.22
N GLU A 9 25.10 2.59 -23.23
CA GLU A 9 24.09 3.51 -23.73
C GLU A 9 23.28 3.97 -22.51
N HIS A 10 23.49 5.21 -22.08
CA HIS A 10 22.68 5.84 -21.07
C HIS A 10 21.29 6.03 -21.69
N ARG A 11 20.40 5.07 -21.44
CA ARG A 11 19.02 5.15 -21.87
C ARG A 11 18.32 6.22 -21.04
N GLU A 12 17.90 7.29 -21.67
CA GLU A 12 17.05 8.29 -21.03
C GLU A 12 15.68 7.65 -20.72
N TYR A 13 15.22 7.82 -19.48
CA TYR A 13 13.93 7.32 -19.04
C TYR A 13 12.95 8.46 -18.85
N GLU A 14 11.77 8.34 -19.45
CA GLU A 14 10.68 9.31 -19.27
C GLU A 14 9.41 8.65 -18.74
N TYR A 15 8.68 9.38 -17.90
CA TYR A 15 7.38 8.91 -17.42
C TYR A 15 6.37 8.87 -18.56
N SER A 16 5.87 7.67 -18.87
CA SER A 16 4.74 7.53 -19.80
C SER A 16 3.45 8.20 -19.27
N VAL A 17 3.30 8.31 -17.95
CA VAL A 17 2.24 9.07 -17.27
C VAL A 17 2.78 9.72 -16.01
N ASN A 18 2.58 11.03 -15.86
CA ASN A 18 2.98 11.78 -14.67
C ASN A 18 2.34 11.18 -13.39
N PRO A 19 3.15 10.66 -12.44
CA PRO A 19 2.66 10.03 -11.22
C PRO A 19 2.54 11.01 -10.04
N SER A 20 3.09 12.22 -10.14
CA SER A 20 3.42 13.07 -8.99
C SER A 20 2.23 13.43 -8.10
N PHE A 21 1.14 13.95 -8.69
CA PHE A 21 -0.06 14.32 -7.94
C PHE A 21 -0.70 13.11 -7.26
N LEU A 22 -0.89 12.02 -8.02
CA LEU A 22 -1.56 10.82 -7.53
C LEU A 22 -0.75 10.14 -6.41
N THR A 23 0.57 10.05 -6.55
CA THR A 23 1.45 9.51 -5.50
C THR A 23 1.37 10.35 -4.22
N LYS A 24 1.39 11.69 -4.32
CA LYS A 24 1.25 12.57 -3.16
C LYS A 24 -0.11 12.38 -2.48
N PHE A 25 -1.19 12.37 -3.26
CA PHE A 25 -2.54 12.16 -2.76
C PHE A 25 -2.69 10.80 -2.08
N LEU A 26 -2.16 9.73 -2.69
CA LEU A 26 -2.17 8.39 -2.10
C LEU A 26 -1.44 8.31 -0.77
N LYS A 27 -0.26 8.95 -0.66
CA LYS A 27 0.46 9.02 0.62
C LYS A 27 -0.37 9.69 1.71
N VAL A 28 -1.02 10.81 1.39
CA VAL A 28 -1.91 11.52 2.32
C VAL A 28 -3.07 10.62 2.75
N MET A 29 -3.71 9.93 1.81
CA MET A 29 -4.79 8.99 2.11
C MET A 29 -4.34 7.82 3.00
N LEU A 30 -3.13 7.30 2.81
CA LEU A 30 -2.56 6.26 3.68
C LEU A 30 -2.28 6.78 5.11
N PHE A 31 -1.78 8.02 5.25
CA PHE A 31 -1.64 8.64 6.58
C PHE A 31 -3.00 8.87 7.26
N ILE A 32 -4.00 9.35 6.53
CA ILE A 32 -5.37 9.49 7.03
C ILE A 32 -5.91 8.12 7.47
N SER A 33 -5.69 7.07 6.68
CA SER A 33 -6.12 5.70 7.00
C SER A 33 -5.48 5.19 8.30
N ILE A 34 -4.19 5.47 8.52
CA ILE A 34 -3.49 5.16 9.78
C ILE A 34 -4.14 5.93 10.94
N GLY A 35 -4.31 7.25 10.81
CA GLY A 35 -4.90 8.10 11.84
C GLY A 35 -6.31 7.67 12.24
N THR A 36 -7.18 7.41 11.27
CA THR A 36 -8.55 6.90 11.52
C THR A 36 -8.53 5.52 12.20
N THR A 37 -7.57 4.67 11.84
CA THR A 37 -7.45 3.34 12.48
C THR A 37 -6.96 3.46 13.93
N VAL A 38 -6.10 4.42 14.25
CA VAL A 38 -5.72 4.74 15.63
C VAL A 38 -6.93 5.24 16.44
N LEU A 39 -7.76 6.12 15.87
CA LEU A 39 -9.00 6.57 16.52
C LEU A 39 -9.96 5.41 16.80
N LEU A 40 -10.09 4.47 15.87
CA LEU A 40 -10.86 3.23 16.07
C LEU A 40 -10.27 2.35 17.16
N LEU A 41 -8.94 2.24 17.25
CA LEU A 41 -8.27 1.49 18.30
C LEU A 41 -8.61 2.07 19.68
N ILE A 42 -8.53 3.39 19.83
CA ILE A 42 -8.92 4.11 21.05
C ILE A 42 -10.39 3.87 21.36
N SER A 43 -11.29 4.00 20.38
CA SER A 43 -12.72 3.73 20.56
C SER A 43 -13.01 2.30 21.02
N ASN A 44 -12.26 1.32 20.52
CA ASN A 44 -12.40 -0.08 20.92
C ASN A 44 -11.92 -0.33 22.34
N PHE A 45 -10.86 0.33 22.80
CA PHE A 45 -10.45 0.27 24.19
C PHE A 45 -11.50 0.88 25.13
N MET A 46 -12.07 2.02 24.76
CA MET A 46 -13.18 2.62 25.51
C MET A 46 -14.41 1.69 25.57
N GLN A 47 -14.72 1.00 24.48
CA GLN A 47 -15.80 0.01 24.45
C GLN A 47 -15.47 -1.20 25.34
N PHE A 48 -14.23 -1.69 25.29
CA PHE A 48 -13.80 -2.81 26.12
C PHE A 48 -13.92 -2.48 27.61
N GLU A 49 -13.49 -1.28 28.02
CA GLU A 49 -13.63 -0.79 29.39
C GLU A 49 -15.10 -0.69 29.81
N LEU A 50 -15.95 -0.08 28.97
CA LEU A 50 -17.39 0.05 29.23
C LEU A 50 -18.04 -1.31 29.49
N VAL A 51 -17.79 -2.28 28.60
CA VAL A 51 -18.38 -3.62 28.73
C VAL A 51 -17.81 -4.37 29.93
N SER A 52 -16.52 -4.20 30.24
CA SER A 52 -15.86 -4.88 31.36
C SER A 52 -16.24 -4.30 32.72
N SER A 53 -16.71 -3.06 32.77
CA SER A 53 -17.17 -2.42 34.01
C SER A 53 -18.41 -3.08 34.63
N GLY A 54 -19.20 -3.79 33.83
CA GLY A 54 -20.47 -4.40 34.24
C GLY A 54 -21.61 -3.41 34.52
N ILE A 55 -21.34 -2.10 34.57
CA ILE A 55 -22.33 -1.04 34.81
C ILE A 55 -22.61 -0.33 33.49
N ILE A 56 -23.53 -0.90 32.71
CA ILE A 56 -23.88 -0.37 31.39
C ILE A 56 -25.20 0.39 31.50
N THR A 57 -25.11 1.73 31.51
CA THR A 57 -26.30 2.57 31.39
C THR A 57 -26.73 2.67 29.93
N LYS A 58 -28.03 2.87 29.67
CA LYS A 58 -28.53 3.07 28.31
C LYS A 58 -27.84 4.25 27.60
N SER A 59 -27.64 5.36 28.30
CA SER A 59 -26.96 6.55 27.75
C SER A 59 -25.51 6.25 27.34
N SER A 60 -24.75 5.55 28.18
CA SER A 60 -23.37 5.17 27.88
C SER A 60 -23.27 4.20 26.69
N ALA A 61 -24.23 3.25 26.60
CA ALA A 61 -24.32 2.32 25.47
C ALA A 61 -24.66 3.07 24.17
N ASP A 62 -25.68 3.93 24.17
CA ASP A 62 -26.10 4.71 22.99
C ASP A 62 -24.96 5.62 22.48
N ALA A 63 -24.22 6.26 23.40
CA ALA A 63 -23.05 7.08 23.05
C ALA A 63 -21.90 6.25 22.45
N ASN A 64 -21.64 5.05 22.98
CA ASN A 64 -20.65 4.13 22.43
C ASN A 64 -21.03 3.69 21.01
N ASP A 65 -22.28 3.27 20.82
CA ASP A 65 -22.76 2.75 19.54
C ASP A 65 -22.75 3.83 18.46
N THR A 66 -23.16 5.05 18.83
CA THR A 66 -23.08 6.22 17.94
C THR A 66 -21.63 6.49 17.49
N ARG A 67 -20.67 6.46 18.43
CA ARG A 67 -19.24 6.65 18.12
C ARG A 67 -18.71 5.56 17.20
N GLN A 68 -18.98 4.30 17.51
CA GLN A 68 -18.51 3.16 16.72
C GLN A 68 -19.09 3.17 15.31
N HIS A 69 -20.38 3.46 15.18
CA HIS A 69 -21.07 3.54 13.90
C HIS A 69 -20.49 4.68 13.04
N PHE A 70 -20.32 5.87 13.61
CA PHE A 70 -19.72 7.01 12.91
C PHE A 70 -18.31 6.70 12.41
N LEU A 71 -17.43 6.18 13.28
CA LEU A 71 -16.06 5.83 12.91
C LEU A 71 -16.01 4.71 11.85
N SER A 72 -16.94 3.77 11.90
CA SER A 72 -17.05 2.69 10.90
C SER A 72 -17.41 3.22 9.52
N ILE A 73 -18.39 4.12 9.42
CA ILE A 73 -18.76 4.79 8.15
C ILE A 73 -17.60 5.62 7.63
N LEU A 74 -16.98 6.43 8.49
CA LEU A 74 -15.84 7.26 8.12
C LEU A 74 -14.69 6.41 7.57
N ARG A 75 -14.36 5.30 8.25
CA ARG A 75 -13.36 4.33 7.80
C ARG A 75 -13.71 3.74 6.43
N LEU A 76 -14.97 3.35 6.21
CA LEU A 76 -15.41 2.79 4.94
C LEU A 76 -15.23 3.77 3.78
N ALA A 77 -15.62 5.03 3.98
CA ALA A 77 -15.43 6.08 2.97
C ALA A 77 -13.95 6.30 2.63
N ILE A 78 -13.09 6.41 3.65
CA ILE A 78 -11.64 6.55 3.49
C ILE A 78 -11.05 5.33 2.78
N PHE A 79 -11.49 4.13 3.13
CA PHE A 79 -11.04 2.89 2.50
C PHE A 79 -11.37 2.84 1.00
N ILE A 80 -12.58 3.24 0.61
CA ILE A 80 -13.00 3.27 -0.81
C ILE A 80 -12.10 4.24 -1.60
N VAL A 81 -11.93 5.47 -1.11
CA VAL A 81 -11.11 6.49 -1.78
C VAL A 81 -9.65 6.05 -1.86
N THR A 82 -9.11 5.50 -0.77
CA THR A 82 -7.73 5.00 -0.71
C THR A 82 -7.53 3.85 -1.67
N SER A 83 -8.46 2.89 -1.72
CA SER A 83 -8.39 1.72 -2.61
C SER A 83 -8.42 2.14 -4.08
N ILE A 84 -9.36 2.99 -4.47
CA ILE A 84 -9.44 3.52 -5.85
C ILE A 84 -8.14 4.23 -6.23
N THR A 85 -7.63 5.08 -5.34
CA THR A 85 -6.37 5.81 -5.55
C THR A 85 -5.18 4.86 -5.67
N PHE A 86 -5.11 3.83 -4.82
CA PHE A 86 -4.06 2.83 -4.83
C PHE A 86 -4.07 2.01 -6.14
N LEU A 87 -5.25 1.57 -6.60
CA LEU A 87 -5.40 0.86 -7.87
C LEU A 87 -5.03 1.75 -9.07
N MET A 88 -5.45 3.01 -9.09
CA MET A 88 -5.01 3.97 -10.12
C MET A 88 -3.50 4.17 -10.09
N TRP A 89 -2.89 4.18 -8.90
CA TRP A 89 -1.45 4.30 -8.76
C TRP A 89 -0.73 3.06 -9.27
N ILE A 90 -1.21 1.84 -8.99
CA ILE A 90 -0.67 0.60 -9.56
C ILE A 90 -0.71 0.63 -11.08
N TYR A 91 -1.85 1.03 -11.66
CA TYR A 91 -2.00 1.16 -13.10
C TYR A 91 -0.92 2.08 -13.69
N ARG A 92 -0.74 3.27 -13.12
CA ARG A 92 0.26 4.25 -13.61
C ARG A 92 1.68 3.76 -13.37
N ALA A 93 1.97 3.16 -12.22
CA ALA A 93 3.29 2.61 -11.91
C ALA A 93 3.66 1.48 -12.87
N ASN A 94 2.70 0.62 -13.25
CA ASN A 94 2.90 -0.41 -14.27
C ASN A 94 3.10 0.21 -15.66
N LYS A 95 2.28 1.18 -16.06
CA LYS A 95 2.43 1.86 -17.35
C LYS A 95 3.80 2.54 -17.48
N ASN A 96 4.28 3.18 -16.42
CA ASN A 96 5.63 3.76 -16.39
C ASN A 96 6.70 2.67 -16.45
N ALA A 97 6.56 1.58 -15.69
CA ALA A 97 7.48 0.44 -15.77
C ALA A 97 7.55 -0.15 -17.19
N GLN A 98 6.43 -0.22 -17.92
CA GLN A 98 6.41 -0.64 -19.32
C GLN A 98 7.22 0.31 -20.21
N GLY A 99 7.11 1.61 -20.01
CA GLY A 99 7.91 2.60 -20.74
C GLY A 99 9.41 2.51 -20.42
N PHE A 100 9.77 2.12 -19.19
CA PHE A 100 11.17 1.97 -18.80
C PHE A 100 11.80 0.67 -19.30
N SER A 101 11.04 -0.42 -19.41
CA SER A 101 11.64 -1.71 -19.74
C SER A 101 12.04 -1.83 -21.21
N SER A 102 13.21 -2.42 -21.46
CA SER A 102 13.61 -2.90 -22.80
C SER A 102 12.87 -4.16 -23.25
N LYS A 103 12.07 -4.78 -22.37
CA LYS A 103 11.38 -6.05 -22.59
C LYS A 103 9.89 -5.92 -22.26
N THR A 104 9.05 -6.66 -22.98
CA THR A 104 7.62 -6.74 -22.68
C THR A 104 7.39 -7.29 -21.27
N LEU A 105 6.55 -6.59 -20.50
CA LEU A 105 6.09 -7.02 -19.19
C LEU A 105 5.03 -8.12 -19.33
N GLU A 106 4.99 -9.03 -18.37
CA GLU A 106 3.96 -10.06 -18.26
C GLU A 106 2.59 -9.44 -17.95
N PHE A 107 2.56 -8.41 -17.11
CA PHE A 107 1.33 -7.77 -16.68
C PHE A 107 1.11 -6.44 -17.41
N THR A 108 -0.02 -6.35 -18.12
CA THR A 108 -0.50 -5.06 -18.64
C THR A 108 -1.02 -4.15 -17.51
N PRO A 109 -1.08 -2.82 -17.70
CA PRO A 109 -1.54 -1.92 -16.65
C PRO A 109 -2.97 -2.23 -16.18
N GLY A 110 -3.83 -2.62 -17.11
CA GLY A 110 -5.21 -3.03 -16.82
C GLY A 110 -5.26 -4.30 -15.99
N TRP A 111 -4.53 -5.35 -16.37
CA TRP A 111 -4.52 -6.62 -15.63
C TRP A 111 -3.79 -6.54 -14.29
N ALA A 112 -2.80 -5.64 -14.14
CA ALA A 112 -2.18 -5.34 -12.84
C ALA A 112 -3.20 -4.88 -11.79
N VAL A 113 -4.32 -4.31 -12.23
CA VAL A 113 -5.46 -3.90 -11.39
C VAL A 113 -6.60 -4.93 -11.43
N GLY A 114 -6.95 -5.45 -12.60
CA GLY A 114 -8.11 -6.33 -12.80
C GLY A 114 -8.08 -7.58 -11.91
N TYR A 115 -6.89 -8.12 -11.65
CA TYR A 115 -6.74 -9.30 -10.80
C TYR A 115 -7.15 -9.11 -9.34
N PHE A 116 -7.24 -7.87 -8.83
CA PHE A 116 -7.77 -7.62 -7.49
C PHE A 116 -9.25 -7.97 -7.34
N PHE A 117 -10.01 -8.00 -8.45
CA PHE A 117 -11.46 -8.20 -8.44
C PHE A 117 -11.87 -9.66 -8.67
N ILE A 118 -10.92 -10.57 -8.85
CA ILE A 118 -11.18 -11.99 -9.09
C ILE A 118 -10.81 -12.77 -7.82
N PRO A 119 -11.76 -13.33 -7.04
CA PRO A 119 -11.52 -13.77 -5.66
C PRO A 119 -10.36 -14.75 -5.41
N VAL A 120 -10.20 -15.77 -6.27
CA VAL A 120 -9.12 -16.76 -6.11
C VAL A 120 -7.79 -16.21 -6.63
N VAL A 121 -7.87 -15.41 -7.69
CA VAL A 121 -6.72 -14.85 -8.40
C VAL A 121 -6.11 -13.66 -7.64
N SER A 122 -6.94 -12.91 -6.92
CA SER A 122 -6.56 -11.75 -6.10
C SER A 122 -5.65 -12.11 -4.95
N LEU A 123 -5.51 -13.41 -4.61
CA LEU A 123 -4.58 -13.91 -3.60
C LEU A 123 -3.11 -13.88 -4.06
N TYR A 124 -2.84 -13.86 -5.37
CA TYR A 124 -1.47 -14.02 -5.87
C TYR A 124 -1.09 -13.19 -7.11
N LEU A 125 -1.97 -13.02 -8.10
CA LEU A 125 -1.56 -12.31 -9.33
C LEU A 125 -1.26 -10.81 -9.12
N PRO A 126 -1.97 -10.06 -8.26
CA PRO A 126 -1.58 -8.68 -8.02
C PRO A 126 -0.21 -8.55 -7.35
N TYR A 127 0.15 -9.49 -6.47
CA TYR A 127 1.50 -9.57 -5.93
C TYR A 127 2.56 -9.77 -7.01
N ARG A 128 2.30 -10.65 -7.98
CA ARG A 128 3.21 -10.86 -9.11
C ARG A 128 3.37 -9.61 -9.96
N ALA A 129 2.28 -8.90 -10.26
CA ALA A 129 2.32 -7.64 -10.97
C ALA A 129 3.15 -6.58 -10.22
N MET A 130 2.95 -6.44 -8.91
CA MET A 130 3.73 -5.52 -8.07
C MET A 130 5.22 -5.90 -8.01
N ARG A 131 5.53 -7.20 -7.98
CA ARG A 131 6.91 -7.70 -8.04
C ARG A 131 7.58 -7.39 -9.37
N GLU A 132 6.87 -7.50 -10.48
CA GLU A 132 7.35 -7.09 -11.80
C GLU A 132 7.64 -5.58 -11.84
N ILE A 133 6.70 -4.74 -11.40
CA ILE A 133 6.88 -3.27 -11.30
C ILE A 133 8.12 -2.94 -10.48
N TRP A 134 8.31 -3.59 -9.33
CA TRP A 134 9.47 -3.37 -8.47
C TRP A 134 10.79 -3.71 -9.16
N ARG A 135 10.85 -4.87 -9.83
CA ARG A 135 12.05 -5.34 -10.51
C ARG A 135 12.44 -4.41 -11.65
N VAL A 136 11.47 -4.04 -12.48
CA VAL A 136 11.68 -3.09 -13.58
C VAL A 136 12.11 -1.74 -13.05
N SER A 137 11.46 -1.23 -12.00
CA SER A 137 11.85 0.04 -11.39
C SER A 137 13.24 0.00 -10.74
N SER A 138 13.79 -1.19 -10.46
CA SER A 138 15.12 -1.33 -9.85
C SER A 138 16.24 -1.50 -10.87
N ALA A 139 16.00 -2.23 -11.98
CA ALA A 139 16.98 -2.41 -13.04
C ALA A 139 16.26 -2.71 -14.37
N PRO A 140 15.84 -1.69 -15.13
CA PRO A 140 14.95 -1.85 -16.29
C PRO A 140 15.44 -2.82 -17.38
N ASP A 141 16.75 -2.97 -17.58
CA ASP A 141 17.33 -3.83 -18.62
C ASP A 141 17.53 -5.29 -18.20
N HIS A 142 17.76 -5.49 -16.91
CA HIS A 142 18.11 -6.79 -16.32
C HIS A 142 17.08 -7.24 -15.28
N TRP A 143 15.87 -6.68 -15.31
CA TRP A 143 14.86 -6.86 -14.25
C TRP A 143 14.46 -8.33 -14.02
N ARG A 144 14.54 -9.19 -15.03
CA ARG A 144 14.17 -10.61 -14.92
C ARG A 144 15.06 -11.39 -13.96
N THR A 145 16.33 -11.00 -13.82
CA THR A 145 17.28 -11.62 -12.89
C THR A 145 17.29 -10.94 -11.52
N GLN A 146 16.59 -9.82 -11.36
CA GLN A 146 16.56 -9.10 -10.10
C GLN A 146 15.78 -9.88 -9.02
N PRO A 147 16.31 -9.93 -7.78
CA PRO A 147 15.59 -10.55 -6.68
C PRO A 147 14.26 -9.84 -6.42
N GLY A 148 13.32 -10.57 -5.82
CA GLY A 148 12.12 -9.95 -5.28
C GLY A 148 12.44 -9.04 -4.10
N SER A 149 11.43 -8.30 -3.62
CA SER A 149 11.57 -7.46 -2.43
C SER A 149 10.92 -8.11 -1.22
N ALA A 150 11.68 -8.24 -0.12
CA ALA A 150 11.13 -8.66 1.17
C ALA A 150 10.02 -7.71 1.65
N LEU A 151 10.14 -6.41 1.35
CA LEU A 151 9.10 -5.43 1.65
C LEU A 151 7.78 -5.77 0.94
N LEU A 152 7.82 -6.18 -0.34
CA LEU A 152 6.62 -6.60 -1.06
C LEU A 152 6.04 -7.90 -0.51
N GLN A 153 6.88 -8.85 -0.08
CA GLN A 153 6.43 -10.10 0.54
C GLN A 153 5.67 -9.83 1.84
N TRP A 154 6.26 -9.02 2.73
CA TRP A 154 5.64 -8.65 4.00
C TRP A 154 4.38 -7.81 3.79
N TRP A 155 4.43 -6.80 2.92
CA TRP A 155 3.25 -6.00 2.58
C TRP A 155 2.10 -6.89 2.12
N TRP A 156 2.36 -7.82 1.20
CA TRP A 156 1.33 -8.70 0.66
C TRP A 156 0.79 -9.66 1.72
N ALA A 157 1.67 -10.30 2.50
CA ALA A 157 1.26 -11.21 3.58
C ALA A 157 0.39 -10.50 4.62
N VAL A 158 0.80 -9.30 5.05
CA VAL A 158 0.04 -8.50 6.03
C VAL A 158 -1.26 -7.98 5.44
N TRP A 159 -1.28 -7.58 4.16
CA TRP A 159 -2.50 -7.18 3.47
C TRP A 159 -3.50 -8.34 3.35
N LEU A 160 -3.05 -9.56 3.04
CA LEU A 160 -3.92 -10.74 3.07
C LEU A 160 -4.49 -10.98 4.48
N ALA A 161 -3.63 -10.94 5.50
CA ALA A 161 -4.05 -11.08 6.89
C ALA A 161 -5.08 -10.00 7.30
N SER A 162 -4.92 -8.75 6.83
CA SER A 162 -5.87 -7.67 7.11
C SER A 162 -7.23 -7.87 6.43
N ASN A 163 -7.26 -8.49 5.25
CA ASN A 163 -8.52 -8.81 4.57
C ASN A 163 -9.26 -9.95 5.28
N PHE A 164 -8.55 -11.03 5.65
CA PHE A 164 -9.15 -12.15 6.37
C PHE A 164 -9.69 -11.75 7.76
N SER A 165 -9.02 -10.83 8.45
CA SER A 165 -9.50 -10.34 9.75
C SER A 165 -10.82 -9.55 9.64
N GLY A 166 -11.02 -8.81 8.55
CA GLY A 166 -12.30 -8.13 8.24
C GLY A 166 -13.46 -9.11 8.04
N PHE A 167 -13.22 -10.22 7.34
CA PHE A 167 -14.23 -11.27 7.16
C PHE A 167 -14.59 -11.97 8.48
N ALA A 168 -13.60 -12.25 9.33
CA ALA A 168 -13.84 -12.86 10.64
C ALA A 168 -14.67 -11.94 11.55
N ALA A 169 -14.35 -10.64 11.62
CA ALA A 169 -15.09 -9.67 12.42
C ALA A 169 -16.57 -9.55 11.99
N ALA A 170 -16.83 -9.52 10.68
CA ALA A 170 -18.20 -9.51 10.14
C ALA A 170 -18.99 -10.79 10.46
N ARG A 171 -18.32 -11.94 10.60
CA ARG A 171 -18.95 -13.20 10.99
C ARG A 171 -19.34 -13.20 12.48
N PHE A 172 -18.48 -12.65 13.34
CA PHE A 172 -18.74 -12.54 14.78
C PHE A 172 -19.88 -11.56 15.10
N SER A 173 -19.99 -10.44 14.37
CA SER A 173 -21.08 -9.47 14.61
C SER A 173 -22.47 -10.03 14.37
N MET A 174 -22.61 -11.03 13.49
CA MET A 174 -23.89 -11.72 13.21
C MET A 174 -24.36 -12.63 14.36
N HIS A 175 -23.53 -12.88 15.39
CA HIS A 175 -23.82 -13.83 16.48
C HIS A 175 -23.73 -13.22 17.88
N ILE A 176 -23.83 -11.90 18.02
CA ILE A 176 -23.80 -11.25 19.34
C ILE A 176 -25.10 -11.58 20.09
N LYS A 177 -25.01 -12.42 21.14
CA LYS A 177 -26.14 -12.80 22.00
C LYS A 177 -25.92 -12.45 23.47
N SER A 178 -24.68 -12.09 23.84
CA SER A 178 -24.27 -11.84 25.20
C SER A 178 -23.21 -10.73 25.29
N LEU A 179 -22.99 -10.21 26.51
CA LEU A 179 -21.90 -9.26 26.78
C LEU A 179 -20.52 -9.86 26.48
N ALA A 180 -20.34 -11.17 26.73
CA ALA A 180 -19.10 -11.88 26.42
C ALA A 180 -18.80 -11.87 24.91
N ASP A 181 -19.83 -11.99 24.06
CA ASP A 181 -19.65 -11.91 22.61
C ASP A 181 -19.17 -10.52 22.17
N ILE A 182 -19.66 -9.46 22.83
CA ILE A 182 -19.21 -8.08 22.57
C ILE A 182 -17.75 -7.92 22.98
N GLN A 183 -17.32 -8.48 24.13
CA GLN A 183 -15.92 -8.44 24.54
C GLN A 183 -15.02 -9.17 23.53
N HIS A 184 -15.38 -10.38 23.11
CA HIS A 184 -14.61 -11.13 22.11
C HIS A 184 -14.53 -10.41 20.77
N ALA A 185 -15.65 -9.86 20.28
CA ALA A 185 -15.68 -9.07 19.05
C ALA A 185 -14.82 -7.80 19.16
N THR A 186 -14.79 -7.16 20.33
CA THR A 186 -13.96 -5.97 20.60
C THR A 186 -12.48 -6.32 20.58
N ILE A 187 -12.07 -7.41 21.25
CA ILE A 187 -10.68 -7.90 21.22
C ILE A 187 -10.25 -8.23 19.78
N ALA A 188 -11.08 -8.96 19.03
CA ALA A 188 -10.82 -9.27 17.64
C ALA A 188 -10.68 -8.00 16.78
N SER A 189 -11.49 -6.98 17.05
CA SER A 189 -11.40 -5.68 16.37
C SER A 189 -10.12 -4.92 16.70
N ILE A 190 -9.64 -4.96 17.96
CA ILE A 190 -8.35 -4.39 18.37
C ILE A 190 -7.21 -5.06 17.60
N LEU A 191 -7.14 -6.39 17.61
CA LEU A 191 -6.11 -7.14 16.89
C LEU A 191 -6.15 -6.85 15.38
N SER A 192 -7.35 -6.80 14.80
CA SER A 192 -7.55 -6.47 13.39
C SER A 192 -7.06 -5.06 13.07
N ASN A 193 -7.30 -4.08 13.94
CA ASN A 193 -6.83 -2.71 13.76
C ASN A 193 -5.30 -2.61 13.83
N CYS A 194 -4.64 -3.37 14.70
CA CYS A 194 -3.17 -3.45 14.73
C CYS A 194 -2.61 -3.99 13.40
N ILE A 195 -3.19 -5.07 12.86
CA ILE A 195 -2.80 -5.63 11.56
C ILE A 195 -3.01 -4.61 10.44
N ASN A 196 -4.13 -3.87 10.46
CA ASN A 196 -4.42 -2.83 9.47
C ASN A 196 -3.42 -1.66 9.51
N ILE A 197 -3.03 -1.20 10.71
CA ILE A 197 -1.99 -0.16 10.84
C ILE A 197 -0.70 -0.62 10.19
N LEU A 198 -0.26 -1.85 10.47
CA LEU A 198 0.93 -2.43 9.84
C LEU A 198 0.77 -2.54 8.31
N ALA A 199 -0.40 -2.96 7.83
CA ALA A 199 -0.71 -3.02 6.40
C ALA A 199 -0.56 -1.66 5.72
N TYR A 200 -1.09 -0.58 6.32
CA TYR A 200 -0.98 0.77 5.77
C TYR A 200 0.46 1.30 5.79
N ILE A 201 1.22 1.03 6.85
CA ILE A 201 2.64 1.39 6.93
C ILE A 201 3.42 0.69 5.81
N LEU A 202 3.23 -0.62 5.64
CA LEU A 202 3.91 -1.38 4.58
C LEU A 202 3.46 -0.93 3.19
N ALA A 203 2.18 -0.63 2.98
CA ALA A 203 1.67 -0.08 1.73
C ALA A 203 2.31 1.28 1.41
N LEU A 204 2.42 2.16 2.40
CA LEU A 204 3.09 3.45 2.27
C LEU A 204 4.57 3.26 1.91
N SER A 205 5.27 2.34 2.58
CA SER A 205 6.65 2.00 2.27
C SER A 205 6.82 1.48 0.85
N VAL A 206 5.91 0.64 0.36
CA VAL A 206 5.91 0.14 -1.04
C VAL A 206 5.72 1.29 -2.03
N VAL A 207 4.73 2.15 -1.80
CA VAL A 207 4.44 3.30 -2.67
C VAL A 207 5.64 4.24 -2.74
N VAL A 208 6.25 4.56 -1.60
CA VAL A 208 7.44 5.41 -1.53
C VAL A 208 8.62 4.75 -2.22
N ALA A 209 8.92 3.49 -1.92
CA ALA A 209 10.06 2.78 -2.49
C ALA A 209 9.98 2.70 -4.03
N ILE A 210 8.83 2.30 -4.58
CA ILE A 210 8.64 2.22 -6.03
C ILE A 210 8.70 3.61 -6.67
N SER A 211 8.01 4.60 -6.09
CA SER A 211 7.99 5.96 -6.65
C SER A 211 9.39 6.61 -6.63
N THR A 212 10.18 6.38 -5.59
CA THR A 212 11.56 6.86 -5.50
C THR A 212 12.46 6.18 -6.53
N LYS A 213 12.31 4.86 -6.71
CA LYS A 213 13.06 4.11 -7.72
C LYS A 213 12.77 4.61 -9.14
N GLN A 214 11.48 4.76 -9.49
CA GLN A 214 11.08 5.28 -10.79
C GLN A 214 11.54 6.74 -11.00
N ARG A 215 11.55 7.56 -9.95
CA ARG A 215 12.08 8.92 -10.00
C ARG A 215 13.57 8.95 -10.30
N LYS A 216 14.36 8.13 -9.59
CA LYS A 216 15.81 8.05 -9.81
C LYS A 216 16.17 7.69 -11.24
N LEU A 217 15.44 6.73 -11.85
CA LEU A 217 15.65 6.39 -13.25
C LEU A 217 15.49 7.59 -14.19
N VAL A 218 14.45 8.41 -13.97
CA VAL A 218 14.18 9.60 -14.77
C VAL A 218 15.23 10.68 -14.52
N ASP A 219 15.58 10.94 -13.25
CA ASP A 219 16.54 11.98 -12.86
C ASP A 219 17.98 11.65 -13.35
N GLU A 220 18.39 10.38 -13.27
CA GLU A 220 19.70 9.88 -13.75
C GLU A 220 19.74 9.80 -15.28
N GLY A 221 18.60 9.51 -15.92
CA GLY A 221 18.47 9.50 -17.37
C GLY A 221 18.49 10.89 -18.00
N SER A 222 18.02 11.93 -17.30
CA SER A 222 17.93 13.30 -17.84
C SER A 222 19.24 14.11 -17.74
N GLY A 223 20.39 13.47 -17.50
CA GLY A 223 21.69 14.15 -17.49
C GLY A 223 21.86 15.22 -16.40
N ASN A 224 21.12 15.13 -15.29
CA ASN A 224 21.32 16.03 -14.15
C ASN A 224 22.51 15.55 -13.30
N SER A 225 23.71 15.51 -13.91
CA SER A 225 24.98 15.55 -13.21
C SER A 225 25.21 16.95 -12.64
N PHE A 226 24.36 17.38 -11.71
CA PHE A 226 24.81 18.39 -10.76
C PHE A 226 25.87 17.70 -9.90
N ASP A 227 27.11 18.22 -9.91
CA ASP A 227 28.19 17.93 -8.95
C ASP A 227 29.37 17.03 -9.40
N ALA A 228 29.97 17.23 -10.59
CA ALA A 228 31.29 16.63 -10.87
C ALA A 228 32.36 17.54 -11.53
N ASP A 229 32.00 18.61 -12.25
CA ASP A 229 33.00 19.43 -12.99
C ASP A 229 33.38 20.77 -12.32
N GLY A 230 32.86 21.07 -11.13
CA GLY A 230 33.07 22.36 -10.45
C GLY A 230 34.39 22.54 -9.69
N LEU A 231 35.28 21.54 -9.62
CA LEU A 231 36.50 21.59 -8.78
C LEU A 231 37.81 21.41 -9.55
N ALA A 232 37.80 21.42 -10.89
CA ALA A 232 38.99 21.15 -11.70
C ALA A 232 39.49 22.36 -12.52
N THR A 233 39.32 23.59 -12.06
CA THR A 233 40.05 24.75 -12.61
C THR A 233 40.45 25.73 -11.50
N ASN A 234 41.55 25.42 -10.82
CA ASN A 234 42.43 26.40 -10.21
C ASN A 234 43.84 25.80 -10.15
N ASN A 235 44.58 26.00 -11.24
CA ASN A 235 46.05 26.07 -11.27
C ASN A 235 46.44 27.02 -12.41
#